data_AF-A0A8H6BYP0-F1
#
_entry.id   AF-A0A8H6BYP0-F1
#
_cell.length_a   1.000
_cell.length_b   1.000
_cell.length_c   1.000
_cell.angle_alpha   90.00
_cell.angle_beta   90.00
_cell.angle_gamma   90.00
#
_symmetry.space_group_name_H-M   'P 1'
#
loop_
_entity.id
_entity.type
_entity.pdbx_description
1 polymer ?
#
loop_
_entity_poly.entity_id
_entity_poly.type
_entity_poly.pdbx_seq_one_letter_code
_entity_poly.pdbx_strand_id
1 'polypeptide(L)'
;MANSKYEYVKLFEKENYLLPDTYIIIRVDGKGFHKFSQFYEFEKPNDLKALQVMNSAAEKLMSKYSDVMLAYGDSDEYSFLLRKNCQLYERREMKLTTLFSSLMSTYYMYFWSQYFPDKPLHIDHLPNFDARAVLYPDFKHIRNYFSWRQVDCHINNLYNTTFWNLVLKLKMTPQQAEQRLMGTVASDKNEILFKECGSIIITSRKCTKRELSL
;
A
#
# COMPACT_ATOMS: atom_id res chain seq x y z
N MET A 1 -3.49 -41.82 -23.98
CA MET A 1 -3.45 -40.36 -23.70
C MET A 1 -1.99 -39.95 -23.56
N ALA A 2 -1.50 -39.02 -24.39
CA ALA A 2 -0.06 -38.70 -24.48
C ALA A 2 0.52 -37.96 -23.27
N ASN A 3 -0.33 -37.38 -22.41
CA ASN A 3 0.12 -36.56 -21.27
C ASN A 3 0.34 -37.34 -19.97
N SER A 4 -0.06 -38.61 -19.90
CA SER A 4 0.05 -39.41 -18.66
C SER A 4 1.52 -39.72 -18.28
N LYS A 5 2.44 -39.74 -19.24
CA LYS A 5 3.87 -39.96 -18.97
C LYS A 5 4.49 -38.84 -18.12
N TYR A 6 3.96 -37.63 -18.21
CA TYR A 6 4.56 -36.43 -17.59
C TYR A 6 3.71 -35.85 -16.46
N GLU A 7 2.50 -36.36 -16.20
CA GLU A 7 1.59 -35.81 -15.18
C GLU A 7 2.14 -35.87 -13.76
N TYR A 8 3.08 -36.78 -13.49
CA TYR A 8 3.71 -36.96 -12.18
C TYR A 8 4.40 -35.69 -11.67
N VAL A 9 4.84 -34.78 -12.56
CA VAL A 9 5.48 -33.51 -12.13
C VAL A 9 4.52 -32.62 -11.34
N LYS A 10 3.21 -32.80 -11.50
CA LYS A 10 2.19 -32.09 -10.73
C LYS A 10 2.26 -32.40 -9.23
N LEU A 11 2.73 -33.60 -8.87
CA LEU A 11 2.85 -34.05 -7.48
C LEU A 11 3.94 -33.29 -6.69
N PHE A 12 4.81 -32.53 -7.37
CA PHE A 12 5.84 -31.70 -6.74
C PHE A 12 5.28 -30.34 -6.27
N GLU A 13 4.09 -29.95 -6.72
CA GLU A 13 3.45 -28.73 -6.23
C GLU A 13 3.04 -28.88 -4.76
N LYS A 14 3.33 -27.86 -3.95
CA LYS A 14 2.91 -27.79 -2.56
C LYS A 14 1.97 -26.62 -2.38
N GLU A 15 0.72 -26.93 -2.07
CA GLU A 15 -0.27 -25.93 -1.69
C GLU A 15 -0.15 -25.60 -0.20
N ASN A 16 -0.31 -24.32 0.14
CA ASN A 16 -0.48 -23.87 1.51
C ASN A 16 -1.92 -23.38 1.69
N TYR A 17 -2.70 -24.13 2.46
CA TYR A 17 -4.08 -23.78 2.82
C TYR A 17 -4.06 -22.99 4.13
N LEU A 18 -4.50 -21.73 4.07
CA LEU A 18 -4.51 -20.86 5.24
C LEU A 18 -5.52 -21.36 6.28
N LEU A 19 -5.10 -21.34 7.56
CA LEU A 19 -5.86 -21.90 8.69
C LEU A 19 -7.33 -21.46 8.67
N PRO A 20 -8.32 -22.37 8.79
CA PRO A 20 -9.73 -22.00 8.90
C PRO A 20 -10.04 -21.15 10.14
N ASP A 21 -11.16 -20.42 10.10
CA ASP A 21 -11.67 -19.55 11.18
C ASP A 21 -10.70 -18.46 11.67
N THR A 22 -9.65 -18.14 10.91
CA THR A 22 -8.79 -16.97 11.16
C THR A 22 -9.05 -15.87 10.15
N TYR A 23 -8.96 -14.61 10.60
CA TYR A 23 -8.92 -13.46 9.71
C TYR A 23 -7.67 -13.52 8.84
N ILE A 24 -7.78 -13.04 7.60
CA ILE A 24 -6.64 -12.93 6.68
C ILE A 24 -6.48 -11.45 6.35
N ILE A 25 -5.29 -10.92 6.59
CA ILE A 25 -4.86 -9.66 6.01
C ILE A 25 -4.01 -9.97 4.79
N ILE A 26 -4.40 -9.45 3.63
CA ILE A 26 -3.55 -9.42 2.45
C ILE A 26 -3.00 -8.01 2.33
N ARG A 27 -1.70 -7.83 2.51
CA ARG A 27 -1.04 -6.54 2.26
C ARG A 27 -0.31 -6.60 0.92
N VAL A 28 -0.52 -5.59 0.09
CA VAL A 28 0.24 -5.31 -1.12
C VAL A 28 1.14 -4.10 -0.90
N ASP A 29 2.32 -4.12 -1.48
CA ASP A 29 3.33 -3.05 -1.36
C ASP A 29 4.00 -2.81 -2.73
N GLY A 30 4.22 -1.54 -3.06
CA GLY A 30 4.77 -1.10 -4.33
C GLY A 30 6.26 -1.44 -4.48
N LYS A 31 6.60 -2.32 -5.42
CA LYS A 31 8.00 -2.69 -5.67
C LYS A 31 8.79 -1.52 -6.25
N GLY A 32 9.68 -0.95 -5.43
CA GLY A 32 10.61 0.10 -5.88
C GLY A 32 9.94 1.43 -6.18
N PHE A 33 8.84 1.73 -5.48
CA PHE A 33 8.02 2.92 -5.73
C PHE A 33 8.75 4.25 -5.49
N HIS A 34 9.84 4.26 -4.72
CA HIS A 34 10.72 5.42 -4.65
C HIS A 34 11.26 5.82 -6.03
N LYS A 35 11.82 4.86 -6.79
CA LYS A 35 12.33 5.10 -8.15
C LYS A 35 11.20 5.40 -9.13
N PHE A 36 10.07 4.69 -9.00
CA PHE A 36 8.87 4.94 -9.81
C PHE A 36 8.38 6.39 -9.63
N SER A 37 8.25 6.86 -8.39
CA SER A 37 7.79 8.22 -8.07
C SER A 37 8.76 9.31 -8.54
N GLN A 38 10.06 8.99 -8.62
CA GLN A 38 11.06 9.90 -9.18
C GLN A 38 10.95 9.96 -10.70
N PHE A 39 10.88 8.80 -11.37
CA PHE A 39 10.78 8.71 -12.82
C PHE A 39 9.54 9.43 -13.37
N TYR A 40 8.39 9.28 -12.72
CA TYR A 40 7.16 9.96 -13.11
C TYR A 40 6.93 11.29 -12.40
N GLU A 41 7.95 11.84 -11.73
CA GLU A 41 7.92 13.19 -11.15
C GLU A 41 6.70 13.45 -10.27
N PHE A 42 6.51 12.61 -9.25
CA PHE A 42 5.45 12.80 -8.27
C PHE A 42 5.67 14.08 -7.46
N GLU A 43 4.58 14.76 -7.15
CA GLU A 43 4.62 15.85 -6.16
C GLU A 43 5.14 15.32 -4.82
N LYS A 44 5.99 16.12 -4.18
CA LYS A 44 6.58 15.81 -2.88
C LYS A 44 6.06 16.79 -1.82
N PRO A 45 5.70 16.32 -0.62
CA PRO A 45 5.89 14.96 -0.10
C PRO A 45 4.89 13.92 -0.62
N ASN A 46 3.71 14.33 -1.06
CA ASN A 46 2.61 13.44 -1.44
C ASN A 46 1.99 13.90 -2.77
N ASP A 47 1.83 12.97 -3.70
CA ASP A 47 1.12 13.22 -4.95
C ASP A 47 -0.34 12.77 -4.82
N LEU A 48 -1.26 13.75 -4.84
CA LEU A 48 -2.67 13.48 -4.62
C LEU A 48 -3.27 12.56 -5.70
N LYS A 49 -2.87 12.72 -6.97
CA LYS A 49 -3.40 11.91 -8.07
C LYS A 49 -2.87 10.49 -7.98
N ALA A 50 -1.60 10.29 -7.61
CA ALA A 50 -1.04 8.96 -7.39
C ALA A 50 -1.77 8.21 -6.27
N LEU A 51 -2.08 8.90 -5.16
CA LEU A 51 -2.89 8.33 -4.08
C LEU A 51 -4.32 8.02 -4.56
N GLN A 52 -4.91 8.85 -5.42
CA GLN A 52 -6.22 8.57 -6.02
C GLN A 52 -6.20 7.34 -6.95
N VAL A 53 -5.09 7.10 -7.68
CA VAL A 53 -4.90 5.87 -8.47
C VAL A 53 -4.90 4.66 -7.55
N MET A 54 -4.13 4.66 -6.46
CA MET A 54 -4.12 3.59 -5.45
C MET A 54 -5.51 3.34 -4.88
N ASN A 55 -6.21 4.41 -4.48
CA ASN A 55 -7.55 4.32 -3.88
C ASN A 55 -8.57 3.74 -4.88
N SER A 56 -8.53 4.17 -6.14
CA SER A 56 -9.42 3.66 -7.18
C SER A 56 -9.16 2.17 -7.46
N ALA A 57 -7.88 1.76 -7.49
CA ALA A 57 -7.50 0.37 -7.66
C ALA A 57 -7.97 -0.51 -6.49
N ALA A 58 -7.78 -0.05 -5.25
CA ALA A 58 -8.22 -0.76 -4.05
C ALA A 58 -9.74 -0.85 -3.93
N GLU A 59 -10.47 0.23 -4.23
CA GLU A 59 -11.93 0.24 -4.25
C GLU A 59 -12.46 -0.74 -5.31
N LYS A 60 -11.85 -0.76 -6.50
CA LYS A 60 -12.24 -1.68 -7.56
C LYS A 60 -12.00 -3.14 -7.16
N LEU A 61 -10.86 -3.43 -6.54
CA LEU A 61 -10.56 -4.77 -6.01
C LEU A 61 -11.56 -5.19 -4.94
N MET A 62 -11.86 -4.30 -3.98
CA MET A 62 -12.83 -4.56 -2.91
C MET A 62 -14.24 -4.80 -3.47
N SER A 63 -14.65 -4.05 -4.50
CA SER A 63 -15.95 -4.27 -5.17
C SER A 63 -16.05 -5.63 -5.87
N LYS A 64 -14.91 -6.19 -6.31
CA LYS A 64 -14.84 -7.49 -7.00
C LYS A 64 -14.91 -8.67 -6.02
N TYR A 65 -14.46 -8.50 -4.79
CA TYR A 65 -14.43 -9.56 -3.79
C TYR A 65 -15.23 -9.17 -2.55
N SER A 66 -16.47 -9.68 -2.47
CA SER A 66 -17.37 -9.45 -1.33
C SER A 66 -16.84 -9.96 0.00
N ASP A 67 -15.85 -10.87 0.01
CA ASP A 67 -15.19 -11.35 1.21
C ASP A 67 -14.25 -10.32 1.86
N VAL A 68 -13.89 -9.26 1.13
CA VAL A 68 -13.07 -8.15 1.65
C VAL A 68 -13.97 -7.19 2.43
N MET A 69 -13.74 -7.09 3.73
CA MET A 69 -14.56 -6.30 4.66
C MET A 69 -14.06 -4.87 4.86
N LEU A 70 -12.74 -4.68 4.77
CA LEU A 70 -12.09 -3.40 4.99
C LEU A 70 -10.81 -3.33 4.14
N ALA A 71 -10.50 -2.12 3.66
CA ALA A 71 -9.22 -1.80 3.07
C ALA A 71 -8.63 -0.56 3.76
N TYR A 72 -7.32 -0.54 3.98
CA TYR A 72 -6.57 0.61 4.46
C TYR A 72 -5.34 0.79 3.58
N GLY A 73 -5.07 2.01 3.11
CA GLY A 73 -3.88 2.31 2.32
C GLY A 73 -3.24 3.63 2.72
N ASP A 74 -1.94 3.67 2.53
CA ASP A 74 -1.07 4.84 2.68
C ASP A 74 0.14 4.67 1.75
N SER A 75 0.71 5.78 1.26
CA SER A 75 1.83 5.74 0.31
C SER A 75 1.53 4.81 -0.89
N ASP A 76 2.30 3.73 -1.01
CA ASP A 76 2.31 2.72 -2.06
C ASP A 76 1.84 1.35 -1.55
N GLU A 77 1.28 1.28 -0.34
CA GLU A 77 0.75 0.04 0.24
C GLU A 77 -0.77 0.06 0.42
N TYR A 78 -1.36 -1.14 0.39
CA TYR A 78 -2.76 -1.35 0.75
C TYR A 78 -2.93 -2.67 1.49
N SER A 79 -3.70 -2.65 2.57
CA SER A 79 -4.05 -3.83 3.39
C SER A 79 -5.53 -4.14 3.28
N PHE A 80 -5.86 -5.36 2.89
CA PHE A 80 -7.22 -5.87 2.73
C PHE A 80 -7.54 -6.90 3.80
N LEU A 81 -8.60 -6.67 4.57
CA LEU A 81 -9.13 -7.61 5.55
C LEU A 81 -10.17 -8.52 4.91
N LEU A 82 -9.89 -9.81 4.86
CA LEU A 82 -10.86 -10.83 4.50
C LEU A 82 -11.53 -11.37 5.77
N ARG A 83 -12.85 -11.58 5.72
CA ARG A 83 -13.61 -12.18 6.84
C ARG A 83 -13.06 -13.56 7.20
N LYS A 84 -13.11 -13.93 8.48
CA LYS A 84 -12.49 -15.18 8.99
C LYS A 84 -12.97 -16.46 8.29
N ASN A 85 -14.25 -16.51 7.93
CA ASN A 85 -14.88 -17.64 7.23
C ASN A 85 -14.77 -17.57 5.69
N CYS A 86 -13.88 -16.72 5.16
CA CYS A 86 -13.65 -16.61 3.72
C CYS A 86 -13.23 -17.97 3.13
N GLN A 87 -13.84 -18.33 1.99
CA GLN A 87 -13.55 -19.55 1.23
C GLN A 87 -13.01 -19.24 -0.18
N LEU A 88 -12.68 -17.98 -0.44
CA LEU A 88 -12.13 -17.54 -1.70
C LEU A 88 -10.89 -18.38 -2.06
N TYR A 89 -10.93 -19.04 -3.22
CA TYR A 89 -9.91 -19.97 -3.70
C TYR A 89 -9.51 -21.04 -2.69
N GLU A 90 -10.46 -21.54 -1.90
CA GLU A 90 -10.22 -22.58 -0.88
C GLU A 90 -9.16 -22.15 0.14
N ARG A 91 -8.96 -20.83 0.32
CA ARG A 91 -7.93 -20.26 1.20
C ARG A 91 -6.49 -20.64 0.81
N ARG A 92 -6.25 -20.97 -0.46
CA ARG A 92 -4.90 -21.24 -0.98
C ARG A 92 -4.09 -19.95 -0.99
N GLU A 93 -3.01 -19.91 -0.20
CA GLU A 93 -2.16 -18.73 -0.06
C GLU A 93 -1.63 -18.25 -1.42
N MET A 94 -1.13 -19.17 -2.25
CA MET A 94 -0.60 -18.86 -3.57
C MET A 94 -1.63 -18.15 -4.45
N LYS A 95 -2.90 -18.59 -4.43
CA LYS A 95 -3.96 -17.97 -5.22
C LYS A 95 -4.31 -16.58 -4.68
N LEU A 96 -4.44 -16.46 -3.36
CA LEU A 96 -4.78 -15.19 -2.73
C LEU A 96 -3.71 -14.12 -2.97
N THR A 97 -2.44 -14.41 -2.69
CA THR A 97 -1.37 -13.42 -2.83
C THR A 97 -1.13 -13.04 -4.29
N THR A 98 -0.95 -14.01 -5.19
CA THR A 98 -0.65 -13.72 -6.61
C THR A 98 -1.78 -13.01 -7.34
N LEU A 99 -3.05 -13.32 -7.02
CA LEU A 99 -4.18 -12.64 -7.65
C LEU A 99 -4.37 -11.22 -7.10
N PHE A 100 -4.12 -10.99 -5.81
CA PHE A 100 -4.21 -9.63 -5.26
C PHE A 100 -3.09 -8.72 -5.80
N SER A 101 -1.84 -9.20 -5.89
CA SER A 101 -0.77 -8.41 -6.51
C SER A 101 -1.02 -8.16 -8.01
N SER A 102 -1.50 -9.18 -8.74
CA SER A 102 -1.84 -9.05 -10.16
C SER A 102 -2.98 -8.05 -10.39
N LEU A 103 -4.06 -8.11 -9.60
CA LEU A 103 -5.19 -7.19 -9.72
C LEU A 103 -4.80 -5.76 -9.34
N MET A 104 -4.04 -5.58 -8.26
CA MET A 104 -3.56 -4.25 -7.88
C MET A 104 -2.66 -3.66 -8.97
N SER A 105 -1.73 -4.43 -9.53
CA SER A 105 -0.87 -3.97 -10.62
C SER A 105 -1.66 -3.56 -11.86
N THR A 106 -2.59 -4.41 -12.30
CA THR A 106 -3.39 -4.15 -13.51
C THR A 106 -4.40 -3.02 -13.33
N TYR A 107 -5.08 -2.94 -12.19
CA TYR A 107 -5.95 -1.80 -11.88
C TYR A 107 -5.18 -0.50 -11.73
N TYR A 108 -4.00 -0.53 -11.11
CA TYR A 108 -3.14 0.64 -11.03
C TYR A 108 -2.77 1.13 -12.43
N MET A 109 -2.32 0.24 -13.33
CA MET A 109 -2.02 0.62 -14.73
C MET A 109 -3.24 1.21 -15.45
N TYR A 110 -4.41 0.61 -15.27
CA TYR A 110 -5.64 1.11 -15.87
C TYR A 110 -5.98 2.51 -15.37
N PHE A 111 -6.06 2.71 -14.06
CA PHE A 111 -6.39 4.02 -13.49
C PHE A 111 -5.30 5.05 -13.73
N TRP A 112 -4.02 4.65 -13.73
CA TRP A 112 -2.92 5.53 -14.11
C TRP A 112 -3.16 6.19 -15.46
N SER A 113 -3.55 5.43 -16.47
CA SER A 113 -3.83 5.97 -17.82
C SER A 113 -4.94 7.03 -17.83
N GLN A 114 -5.82 7.02 -16.83
CA GLN A 114 -6.93 7.96 -16.68
C GLN A 114 -6.53 9.20 -15.88
N TYR A 115 -5.79 9.04 -14.78
CA TYR A 115 -5.35 10.14 -13.91
C TYR A 115 -4.13 10.89 -14.45
N PHE A 116 -3.31 10.23 -15.26
CA PHE A 116 -2.08 10.75 -15.84
C PHE A 116 -2.00 10.51 -17.37
N PRO A 117 -2.92 11.09 -18.17
CA PRO A 117 -2.88 10.94 -19.63
C PRO A 117 -1.57 11.49 -20.23
N ASP A 118 -0.98 12.49 -19.58
CA ASP A 118 0.26 13.15 -20.03
C ASP A 118 1.54 12.42 -19.60
N LYS A 119 1.44 11.39 -18.75
CA LYS A 119 2.59 10.59 -18.27
C LYS A 119 2.38 9.11 -18.62
N PRO A 120 2.47 8.73 -19.91
CA PRO A 120 2.28 7.34 -20.32
C PRO A 120 3.30 6.42 -19.62
N LEU A 121 2.86 5.20 -19.26
CA LEU A 121 3.74 4.23 -18.60
C LEU A 121 4.85 3.77 -19.54
N HIS A 122 6.09 3.87 -19.08
CA HIS A 122 7.26 3.30 -19.72
C HIS A 122 7.39 1.80 -19.38
N ILE A 123 7.79 1.00 -20.36
CA ILE A 123 7.87 -0.47 -20.23
C ILE A 123 8.82 -0.93 -19.10
N ASP A 124 9.91 -0.20 -18.87
CA ASP A 124 10.87 -0.50 -17.80
C ASP A 124 10.48 0.05 -16.43
N HIS A 125 9.41 0.85 -16.35
CA HIS A 125 8.93 1.50 -15.13
C HIS A 125 7.44 1.24 -14.93
N LEU A 126 7.06 -0.04 -15.02
CA LEU A 126 5.69 -0.47 -14.72
C LEU A 126 5.45 -0.56 -13.21
N PRO A 127 4.23 -0.24 -12.74
CA PRO A 127 3.87 -0.41 -11.35
C PRO A 127 3.70 -1.90 -11.06
N ASN A 128 4.52 -2.43 -10.15
CA ASN A 128 4.44 -3.81 -9.69
C ASN A 128 4.24 -3.83 -8.19
N PHE A 129 3.47 -4.80 -7.72
CA PHE A 129 3.18 -4.97 -6.30
C PHE A 129 3.60 -6.36 -5.83
N ASP A 130 4.17 -6.44 -4.63
CA ASP A 130 4.19 -7.70 -3.89
C ASP A 130 2.84 -7.93 -3.21
N ALA A 131 2.63 -9.14 -2.69
CA ALA A 131 1.47 -9.42 -1.83
C ALA A 131 1.85 -10.49 -0.82
N ARG A 132 1.39 -10.32 0.42
CA ARG A 132 1.56 -11.32 1.49
C ARG A 132 0.27 -11.52 2.26
N ALA A 133 -0.01 -12.77 2.64
CA ALA A 133 -1.12 -13.12 3.52
C ALA A 133 -0.62 -13.29 4.95
N VAL A 134 -1.34 -12.73 5.92
CA VAL A 134 -1.03 -12.86 7.34
C VAL A 134 -2.30 -13.26 8.09
N LEU A 135 -2.19 -14.27 8.95
CA LEU A 135 -3.31 -14.81 9.71
C LEU A 135 -3.38 -14.18 11.09
N TYR A 136 -4.59 -13.76 11.48
CA TYR A 136 -4.88 -13.27 12.81
C TYR A 136 -6.05 -14.05 13.41
N PRO A 137 -5.86 -14.75 14.54
CA PRO A 137 -6.90 -15.60 15.11
C PRO A 137 -7.98 -14.82 15.86
N ASP A 138 -7.71 -13.58 16.27
CA ASP A 138 -8.58 -12.77 17.12
C ASP A 138 -8.72 -11.35 16.52
N PHE A 139 -9.93 -10.80 16.55
CA PHE A 139 -10.23 -9.47 16.04
C PHE A 139 -9.47 -8.35 16.74
N LYS A 140 -9.03 -8.56 18.00
CA LYS A 140 -8.14 -7.60 18.69
C LYS A 140 -6.84 -7.38 17.92
N HIS A 141 -6.30 -8.43 17.29
CA HIS A 141 -5.07 -8.32 16.50
C HIS A 141 -5.31 -7.57 15.19
N ILE A 142 -6.51 -7.69 14.61
CA ILE A 142 -6.91 -6.89 13.45
C ILE A 142 -6.95 -5.40 13.79
N ARG A 143 -7.57 -5.03 14.92
CA ARG A 143 -7.57 -3.64 15.40
C ARG A 143 -6.15 -3.12 15.63
N ASN A 144 -5.30 -3.92 16.26
CA ASN A 144 -3.90 -3.54 16.51
C ASN A 144 -3.12 -3.41 15.20
N TYR A 145 -3.35 -4.28 14.22
CA TYR A 145 -2.72 -4.21 12.90
C TYR A 145 -3.04 -2.89 12.18
N PHE A 146 -4.32 -2.52 12.08
CA PHE A 146 -4.69 -1.26 11.43
C PHE A 146 -4.27 -0.03 12.24
N SER A 147 -4.28 -0.11 13.57
CA SER A 147 -3.72 0.95 14.42
C SER A 147 -2.22 1.13 14.16
N TRP A 148 -1.49 0.03 14.02
CA TRP A 148 -0.07 0.03 13.68
C TRP A 148 0.19 0.67 12.31
N ARG A 149 -0.57 0.28 11.27
CA ARG A 149 -0.43 0.90 9.93
C ARG A 149 -0.79 2.39 9.95
N GLN A 150 -1.78 2.79 10.74
CA GLN A 150 -2.13 4.20 10.90
C GLN A 150 -1.04 5.01 11.59
N VAL A 151 -0.44 4.47 12.66
CA VAL A 151 0.69 5.13 13.36
C VAL A 151 1.89 5.27 12.42
N ASP A 152 2.20 4.23 11.63
CA ASP A 152 3.28 4.26 10.65
C ASP A 152 3.08 5.37 9.60
N CYS A 153 1.86 5.50 9.06
CA CYS A 153 1.47 6.59 8.17
C CYS A 153 1.70 7.97 8.81
N HIS A 154 1.26 8.16 10.07
CA HIS A 154 1.44 9.43 10.77
C HIS A 154 2.92 9.81 10.93
N ILE A 155 3.76 8.84 11.28
CA ILE A 155 5.21 9.04 11.44
C ILE A 155 5.85 9.38 10.09
N ASN A 156 5.58 8.58 9.06
CA ASN A 156 6.17 8.75 7.73
C ASN A 156 5.73 10.05 7.07
N ASN A 157 4.45 10.40 7.16
CA ASN A 157 3.94 11.64 6.58
C ASN A 157 4.53 12.88 7.28
N LEU A 158 4.64 12.88 8.61
CA LEU A 158 5.27 13.99 9.35
C LEU A 158 6.74 14.13 8.97
N TYR A 159 7.47 13.02 8.91
CA TYR A 159 8.87 13.02 8.49
C TYR A 159 9.04 13.53 7.06
N ASN A 160 8.35 12.93 6.09
CA ASN A 160 8.45 13.28 4.67
C ASN A 160 8.02 14.72 4.41
N THR A 161 6.95 15.18 5.05
CA THR A 161 6.49 16.57 4.92
C THR A 161 7.56 17.54 5.40
N THR A 162 8.15 17.28 6.56
CA THR A 162 9.23 18.13 7.09
C THR A 162 10.44 18.09 6.17
N PHE A 163 10.88 16.89 5.80
CA PHE A 163 12.03 16.67 4.91
C PHE A 163 11.91 17.42 3.59
N TRP A 164 10.80 17.24 2.87
CA TRP A 164 10.61 17.89 1.57
C TRP A 164 10.39 19.40 1.67
N ASN A 165 9.81 19.91 2.76
CA ASN A 165 9.76 21.37 2.97
C ASN A 165 11.17 21.95 3.20
N LEU A 166 12.04 21.28 3.97
CA LEU A 166 13.43 21.70 4.15
C LEU A 166 14.19 21.73 2.82
N VAL A 167 14.02 20.70 1.99
CA VAL A 167 14.66 20.62 0.67
C VAL A 167 14.11 21.68 -0.30
N LEU A 168 12.78 21.78 -0.43
CA LEU A 168 12.16 22.59 -1.47
C LEU A 168 12.09 24.08 -1.11
N LYS A 169 11.78 24.42 0.15
CA LYS A 169 11.63 25.80 0.61
C LYS A 169 12.94 26.38 1.14
N LEU A 170 13.65 25.65 2.00
CA LEU A 170 14.91 26.12 2.59
C LEU A 170 16.15 25.78 1.73
N LYS A 171 15.96 25.13 0.57
CA LYS A 171 17.02 24.79 -0.39
C LYS A 171 18.15 23.93 0.21
N MET A 172 17.84 23.15 1.25
CA MET A 172 18.77 22.18 1.81
C MET A 172 19.00 21.02 0.84
N THR A 173 20.19 20.43 0.86
CA THR A 173 20.41 19.14 0.18
C THR A 173 19.68 18.01 0.92
N PRO A 174 19.35 16.89 0.25
CA PRO A 174 18.76 15.72 0.91
C PRO A 174 19.54 15.26 2.14
N GLN A 175 20.88 15.24 2.07
CA GLN A 175 21.75 14.86 3.18
C GLN A 175 21.66 15.84 4.36
N GLN A 176 21.63 17.15 4.08
CA GLN A 176 21.48 18.16 5.12
C GLN A 176 20.12 18.08 5.80
N ALA A 177 19.04 17.88 5.04
CA ALA A 177 17.70 17.71 5.58
C ALA A 177 17.60 16.46 6.48
N GLU A 178 18.20 15.34 6.06
CA GLU A 178 18.26 14.12 6.88
C GLU A 178 19.03 14.33 8.18
N GLN A 179 20.21 14.94 8.13
CA GLN A 179 21.01 15.28 9.31
C GLN A 179 20.25 16.22 10.25
N ARG A 180 19.51 17.20 9.72
CA ARG A 180 18.70 18.14 10.50
C ARG A 180 17.55 17.47 11.24
N LEU A 181 16.99 16.40 10.68
CA LEU A 181 15.89 15.64 11.25
C LEU A 181 16.36 14.51 12.18
N MET A 182 17.64 14.16 12.16
CA MET A 182 18.20 13.12 13.02
C MET A 182 18.02 13.47 14.50
N GLY A 183 17.47 12.53 15.28
CA GLY A 183 17.23 12.71 16.72
C GLY A 183 16.01 13.58 17.08
N THR A 184 15.36 14.22 16.10
CA THR A 184 14.19 15.08 16.37
C THR A 184 12.95 14.26 16.72
N VAL A 185 12.12 14.77 17.62
CA VAL A 185 10.81 14.18 17.95
C VAL A 185 9.68 14.79 17.11
N ALA A 186 8.43 14.37 17.34
CA ALA A 186 7.29 14.85 16.57
C ALA A 186 7.01 16.36 16.78
N SER A 187 7.18 16.87 18.00
CA SER A 187 7.01 18.30 18.31
C SER A 187 8.00 19.17 17.53
N ASP A 188 9.27 18.76 17.49
CA ASP A 188 10.33 19.52 16.80
C ASP A 188 10.03 19.64 15.30
N LYS A 189 9.59 18.55 14.68
CA LYS A 189 9.21 18.52 13.26
C LYS A 189 8.03 19.47 12.96
N ASN A 190 7.03 19.49 13.84
CA ASN A 190 5.92 20.44 13.74
C ASN A 190 6.40 21.89 13.90
N GLU A 191 7.33 22.15 14.82
CA GLU A 191 7.89 23.48 15.03
C GLU A 191 8.72 23.95 13.83
N ILE A 192 9.56 23.09 13.26
CA ILE A 192 10.32 23.35 12.02
C ILE A 192 9.35 23.71 10.89
N LEU A 193 8.30 22.91 10.69
CA LEU A 193 7.31 23.16 9.66
C LEU A 193 6.60 24.51 9.82
N PHE A 194 6.23 24.85 11.05
CA PHE A 194 5.51 26.09 11.34
C PHE A 194 6.42 27.32 11.23
N LYS A 195 7.55 27.32 11.94
CA LYS A 195 8.42 28.50 12.08
C LYS A 195 9.33 28.72 10.88
N GLU A 196 9.90 27.64 10.33
CA GLU A 196 10.92 27.74 9.29
C GLU A 196 10.33 27.60 7.89
N CYS A 197 9.34 26.70 7.73
CA CYS A 197 8.78 26.39 6.41
C CYS A 197 7.46 27.12 6.11
N GLY A 198 6.84 27.78 7.10
CA GLY A 198 5.53 28.43 6.96
C GLY A 198 4.41 27.48 6.51
N SER A 199 4.49 26.20 6.90
CA SER A 199 3.55 25.14 6.54
C SER A 199 2.93 24.55 7.81
N ILE A 200 1.62 24.29 7.80
CA ILE A 200 0.93 23.55 8.87
C ILE A 200 0.55 22.18 8.34
N ILE A 201 0.79 21.12 9.12
CA ILE A 201 0.28 19.80 8.77
C ILE A 201 -1.22 19.80 8.98
N ILE A 202 -1.95 19.75 7.86
CA ILE A 202 -3.32 19.28 7.87
C ILE A 202 -3.20 17.76 7.80
N THR A 203 -3.43 17.06 8.92
CA THR A 203 -3.61 15.61 8.92
C THR A 203 -4.72 15.29 7.92
N SER A 204 -4.35 14.89 6.71
CA SER A 204 -5.28 14.56 5.65
C SER A 204 -6.01 13.29 6.04
N ARG A 205 -7.20 13.46 6.61
CA ARG A 205 -8.22 12.41 6.75
C ARG A 205 -8.64 11.95 5.34
N LYS A 206 -7.85 11.13 4.67
CA LYS A 206 -8.28 10.41 3.46
C LYS A 206 -7.87 8.95 3.57
N CYS A 207 -8.30 8.33 4.65
CA CYS A 207 -8.36 6.88 4.74
C CYS A 207 -9.73 6.44 4.19
N THR A 208 -9.74 5.62 3.15
CA THR A 208 -10.95 5.04 2.57
C THR A 208 -11.54 3.99 3.52
N LYS A 209 -12.18 4.42 4.61
CA LYS A 209 -12.94 3.52 5.48
C LYS A 209 -14.29 3.21 4.85
N ARG A 210 -14.42 2.04 4.23
CA ARG A 210 -15.74 1.40 4.10
C ARG A 210 -15.94 0.56 5.36
N GLU A 211 -16.58 1.13 6.37
CA GLU A 211 -17.09 0.36 7.52
C GLU A 211 -18.33 -0.42 7.06
N LEU A 212 -18.20 -1.72 6.86
CA LEU A 212 -19.34 -2.62 6.89
C LEU A 212 -19.64 -2.88 8.36
N SER A 213 -20.77 -2.36 8.85
CA SER A 213 -21.40 -2.80 10.08
C SER A 213 -21.52 -4.33 10.04
N LEU A 214 -20.86 -5.00 10.99
CA LEU A 214 -21.13 -6.41 11.31
C LEU A 214 -22.57 -6.55 11.82
#